data_AF-A0A1B8VBJ7-F1
#
_entry.id   AF-A0A1B8VBJ7-F1
#
_cell.length_a   1.000
_cell.length_b   1.000
_cell.length_c   1.000
_cell.angle_alpha   90.00
_cell.angle_beta   90.00
_cell.angle_gamma   90.00
#
_symmetry.space_group_name_H-M   'P 1'
#
loop_
_entity.id
_entity.type
_entity.pdbx_description
1 polymer ?
#
loop_
_entity_poly.entity_id
_entity_poly.type
_entity_poly.pdbx_seq_one_letter_code
_entity_poly.pdbx_strand_id
1 'polypeptide(L)' 'MSVENLIKMANQIGQYFSTESDPALAVQGVQQHLQNFWTPAMRREIKAWHEQNPGEELHALVRAALAETTAQT' A
#
# COMPACT_ATOMS: atom_id res chain seq x y z
N MET A 1 0.20 -11.26 12.38
CA MET A 1 -1.06 -11.05 11.62
C MET A 1 -0.91 -11.84 10.33
N SER A 2 -1.97 -12.40 9.74
CA SER A 2 -1.83 -13.10 8.46
C SER A 2 -1.71 -12.11 7.30
N VAL A 3 -0.98 -12.48 6.24
CA VAL A 3 -0.81 -11.63 5.05
C VAL A 3 -2.14 -11.27 4.38
N GLU A 4 -3.12 -12.18 4.38
CA GLU A 4 -4.48 -11.95 3.88
C GLU A 4 -5.17 -10.77 4.58
N ASN A 5 -4.96 -10.64 5.90
CA ASN A 5 -5.51 -9.51 6.65
C ASN A 5 -4.78 -8.20 6.30
N LEU A 6 -3.48 -8.24 6.05
CA LEU A 6 -2.74 -7.05 5.58
C LEU A 6 -3.24 -6.62 4.20
N ILE A 7 -3.44 -7.55 3.27
CA ILE A 7 -3.99 -7.27 1.94
C ILE A 7 -5.36 -6.59 2.06
N LYS A 8 -6.27 -7.17 2.86
CA LYS A 8 -7.59 -6.60 3.10
C LYS A 8 -7.52 -5.17 3.64
N MET A 9 -6.72 -4.93 4.67
CA MET A 9 -6.57 -3.59 5.25
C MET A 9 -5.93 -2.60 4.26
N ALA A 10 -4.91 -3.02 3.52
CA ALA A 10 -4.27 -2.19 2.51
C ALA A 10 -5.27 -1.79 1.42
N ASN A 11 -6.11 -2.72 0.97
CA ASN A 11 -7.14 -2.43 -0.03
C ASN A 11 -8.21 -1.47 0.48
N GLN A 12 -8.59 -1.55 1.75
CA GLN A 12 -9.50 -0.59 2.36
C GLN A 12 -8.91 0.82 2.39
N ILE A 13 -7.61 0.93 2.68
CA ILE A 13 -6.88 2.20 2.60
C ILE A 13 -6.84 2.71 1.15
N GLY A 14 -6.50 1.85 0.19
CA GLY A 14 -6.50 2.19 -1.24
C GLY A 14 -7.87 2.68 -1.71
N GLN A 15 -8.94 1.99 -1.32
CA GLN A 15 -10.31 2.38 -1.65
C GLN A 15 -10.69 3.74 -1.06
N TYR A 16 -10.26 4.04 0.17
CA TYR A 16 -10.49 5.33 0.81
C TYR A 16 -9.83 6.47 0.02
N PHE A 17 -8.56 6.31 -0.37
CA PHE A 17 -7.84 7.34 -1.16
C PHE A 17 -8.26 7.39 -2.63
N SER A 18 -9.05 6.42 -3.12
CA SER A 18 -9.57 6.44 -4.50
C SER A 18 -10.56 7.58 -4.78
N THR A 19 -11.02 8.32 -3.76
CA THR A 19 -11.83 9.51 -3.94
C THR A 19 -10.99 10.76 -4.28
N GLU A 20 -9.68 10.70 -4.09
CA GLU A 20 -8.78 11.78 -4.48
C GLU A 20 -8.70 11.86 -6.01
N SER A 21 -8.87 13.06 -6.55
CA SER A 21 -8.93 13.30 -8.00
C SER A 21 -7.55 13.33 -8.63
N ASP A 22 -6.52 13.69 -7.86
CA ASP A 22 -5.13 13.64 -8.29
C ASP A 22 -4.53 12.26 -7.97
N PRO A 23 -4.17 11.44 -8.99
CA PRO A 23 -3.61 10.12 -8.78
C PRO A 23 -2.31 10.14 -7.95
N ALA A 24 -1.46 11.16 -8.09
CA ALA A 24 -0.22 11.27 -7.35
C ALA A 24 -0.48 11.54 -5.87
N LEU A 25 -1.43 12.43 -5.56
CA LEU A 25 -1.85 12.68 -4.17
C LEU A 25 -2.51 11.46 -3.55
N ALA A 26 -3.30 10.70 -4.33
CA ALA A 26 -3.93 9.47 -3.88
C ALA A 26 -2.87 8.43 -3.45
N VAL A 27 -1.85 8.21 -4.28
CA VAL A 27 -0.75 7.28 -3.97
C VAL A 27 0.08 7.76 -2.78
N GLN A 28 0.42 9.05 -2.72
CA GLN A 28 1.12 9.63 -1.58
C GLN A 28 0.32 9.47 -0.28
N GLY A 29 -1.00 9.66 -0.33
CA GLY A 29 -1.90 9.47 0.81
C GLY A 29 -1.88 8.04 1.35
N VAL A 30 -1.95 7.04 0.46
CA VAL A 30 -1.80 5.63 0.83
C VAL A 30 -0.44 5.38 1.48
N GLN A 31 0.64 5.87 0.87
CA GLN A 31 1.99 5.69 1.40
C GLN A 31 2.11 6.29 2.81
N GLN A 32 1.72 7.55 3.00
CA GLN A 32 1.74 8.24 4.29
C GLN A 32 0.92 7.50 5.34
N HIS A 33 -0.27 7.00 4.99
CA HIS A 33 -1.10 6.23 5.90
C HIS A 33 -0.40 4.94 6.36
N LEU A 34 0.16 4.17 5.42
CA LEU A 34 0.94 2.98 5.77
C LEU A 34 2.14 3.34 6.64
N GLN A 35 2.83 4.46 6.37
CA GLN A 35 3.98 4.87 7.17
C GLN A 35 3.62 5.27 8.60
N ASN A 36 2.50 5.96 8.79
CA ASN A 36 2.10 6.51 10.08
C ASN A 36 1.42 5.48 10.99
N PHE A 37 0.67 4.54 10.41
CA PHE A 37 -0.18 3.63 11.18
C PHE A 37 0.32 2.18 11.20
N TRP A 38 1.16 1.76 10.25
CA TRP A 38 1.66 0.39 10.22
C TRP A 38 3.06 0.28 10.81
N THR A 39 3.31 -0.85 11.48
CA THR A 39 4.65 -1.16 11.96
C THR A 39 5.61 -1.43 10.78
N PRO A 40 6.93 -1.24 10.96
CA PRO A 40 7.92 -1.59 9.94
C PRO A 40 7.81 -3.06 9.46
N ALA A 41 7.44 -3.98 10.36
CA ALA A 41 7.26 -5.40 10.01
C ALA A 41 6.10 -5.61 9.04
N MET A 42 4.93 -4.99 9.29
CA MET A 42 3.77 -5.10 8.39
C MET A 42 4.06 -4.55 6.99
N ARG A 43 4.77 -3.41 6.91
CA ARG A 43 5.16 -2.81 5.62
C ARG A 43 6.12 -3.72 4.84
N ARG A 44 7.07 -4.36 5.52
CA ARG A 44 7.97 -5.34 4.89
C ARG A 44 7.23 -6.58 4.42
N GLU A 45 6.31 -7.08 5.22
CA GLU A 45 5.54 -8.29 4.92
C GLU A 45 4.66 -8.10 3.67
N ILE A 46 3.90 -7.00 3.59
CA ILE A 46 3.06 -6.72 2.41
C ILE A 46 3.90 -6.44 1.15
N LYS A 47 5.04 -5.77 1.30
CA LYS A 47 5.96 -5.53 0.17
C LYS A 47 6.55 -6.84 -0.35
N ALA A 48 7.05 -7.69 0.55
CA ALA A 48 7.60 -8.99 0.18
C ALA A 48 6.55 -9.89 -0.48
N TRP A 49 5.31 -9.84 0.00
CA TRP A 49 4.20 -10.55 -0.62
C TRP A 49 3.90 -10.01 -2.02
N HIS A 50 3.87 -8.68 -2.20
CA HIS A 50 3.64 -8.05 -3.50
C HIS A 50 4.72 -8.40 -4.54
N GLU A 51 5.99 -8.45 -4.12
CA GLU A 51 7.11 -8.84 -4.99
C GLU A 51 7.01 -10.30 -5.46
N GLN A 52 6.44 -11.19 -4.63
CA GLN A 52 6.19 -12.60 -4.97
C GLN A 52 4.89 -12.81 -5.75
N ASN A 53 3.94 -11.88 -5.63
CA ASN A 53 2.60 -11.94 -6.21
C ASN A 53 2.31 -10.64 -6.96
N PRO A 54 2.81 -10.46 -8.19
CA PRO A 54 2.62 -9.22 -8.98
C PRO A 54 1.18 -8.97 -9.46
N GLY A 55 0.17 -9.59 -8.83
CA GLY A 55 -1.24 -9.66 -9.27
C GLY A 55 -2.19 -8.58 -8.73
N GLU A 56 -3.48 -8.82 -8.96
CA GLU A 56 -4.63 -7.91 -8.77
C GLU A 56 -5.23 -7.87 -7.37
N GLU A 57 -4.78 -8.71 -6.44
CA GLU A 57 -5.36 -8.73 -5.09
C GLU A 57 -5.09 -7.43 -4.32
N LEU A 58 -4.11 -6.64 -4.74
CA LEU A 58 -3.88 -5.30 -4.18
C LEU A 58 -4.51 -4.23 -5.07
N HIS A 59 -5.20 -3.30 -4.42
CA HIS A 59 -5.74 -2.11 -5.04
C HIS A 59 -4.63 -1.35 -5.81
N ALA A 60 -4.96 -0.77 -6.97
CA ALA A 60 -3.98 -0.12 -7.85
C ALA A 60 -3.14 0.95 -7.13
N LEU A 61 -3.77 1.78 -6.30
CA LEU A 61 -3.07 2.78 -5.47
C LEU A 61 -2.09 2.18 -4.46
N VAL A 62 -2.42 1.00 -3.91
CA VAL A 62 -1.53 0.30 -2.97
C VAL A 62 -0.31 -0.25 -3.70
N ARG A 63 -0.51 -0.85 -4.88
CA ARG A 63 0.58 -1.35 -5.72
C ARG A 63 1.54 -0.21 -6.09
N ALA A 64 1.00 0.93 -6.51
CA ALA A 64 1.80 2.12 -6.82
C ALA A 64 2.58 2.60 -5.58
N ALA A 65 1.92 2.71 -4.42
CA ALA A 65 2.56 3.15 -3.18
C ALA A 65 3.71 2.22 -2.74
N LEU A 66 3.55 0.91 -2.92
CA LEU A 66 4.57 -0.09 -2.59
C LEU A 66 5.73 -0.10 -3.59
N ALA A 67 5.47 0.24 -4.87
CA ALA A 67 6.49 0.33 -5.91
C ALA A 67 7.38 1.59 -5.77
N GLU A 68 6.82 2.71 -5.29
CA GLU A 68 7.54 4.00 -5.16
C GLU A 68 8.41 4.13 -3.91
N THR A 69 8.53 3.09 -3.07
CA THR A 69 9.24 3.17 -1.77
C THR A 69 10.78 3.14 -1.89
N THR A 70 11.35 3.65 -2.99
CA THR A 70 12.82 3.75 -3.19
C THR A 70 13.37 5.18 -3.17
N ALA A 71 12.57 6.21 -2.88
CA ALA A 71 13.04 7.59 -2.91
C ALA A 71 12.51 8.45 -1.76
N GLN A 72 12.82 8.08 -0.52
CA GLN A 72 12.75 9.01 0.62
C GLN A 72 14.06 8.88 1.40
N THR A 73 15.05 9.66 0.96
CA THR A 73 16.33 9.93 1.63
C THR A 73 16.18 11.18 2.48
#